data_AF-A0A2V5J5E0-F1
#
_entry.id   AF-A0A2V5J5E0-F1
#
_cell.length_a   1.000
_cell.length_b   1.000
_cell.length_c   1.000
_cell.angle_alpha   90.00
_cell.angle_beta   90.00
_cell.angle_gamma   90.00
#
_symmetry.space_group_name_H-M   'P 1'
#
loop_
_entity.id
_entity.type
_entity.pdbx_description
1 polymer ?
#
loop_
_entity_poly.entity_id
_entity_poly.type
_entity_poly.pdbx_seq_one_letter_code
_entity_poly.pdbx_strand_id
1 'polypeptide(L)' 'FDRIEHEKFSEIIFALAADVEGEATTNYLVELLKGKPVKLTRIAHGLPAGGGLESADELTLYQALTGRTKL' A
#
# COMPACT_ATOMS: atom_id res chain seq x y z
N PHE A 1 -14.49 12.20 -4.26
CA PHE A 1 -15.07 11.07 -5.03
C PHE A 1 -15.31 11.45 -6.49
N ASP A 2 -15.58 12.72 -6.78
CA ASP A 2 -15.84 13.28 -8.12
C ASP A 2 -14.88 12.74 -9.18
N ARG A 3 -13.57 12.80 -8.93
CA ARG A 3 -12.57 12.28 -9.89
C ARG A 3 -12.81 10.82 -10.29
N ILE A 4 -13.14 9.95 -9.32
CA ILE A 4 -13.36 8.52 -9.53
C ILE A 4 -14.63 8.30 -10.36
N GLU A 5 -15.66 9.11 -10.14
CA GLU A 5 -16.95 9.00 -10.83
C GLU A 5 -16.87 9.46 -12.28
N HIS A 6 -16.06 10.47 -12.56
CA HIS A 6 -15.93 11.04 -13.90
C HIS A 6 -14.89 10.31 -14.77
N GLU A 7 -13.76 9.87 -14.19
CA GLU A 7 -12.63 9.36 -14.97
C GLU A 7 -12.59 7.82 -15.11
N LYS A 8 -13.50 7.07 -14.46
CA LYS A 8 -13.67 5.60 -14.59
C LYS A 8 -12.35 4.81 -14.58
N PHE A 9 -11.53 5.00 -13.55
CA PHE A 9 -10.27 4.26 -13.40
C PHE A 9 -10.50 2.76 -13.22
N SER A 10 -9.62 1.95 -13.81
CA SER A 10 -9.55 0.51 -13.55
C SER A 10 -8.82 0.17 -12.25
N GLU A 11 -7.91 1.04 -11.80
CA GLU A 11 -7.09 0.84 -10.60
C GLU A 11 -6.77 2.16 -9.90
N ILE A 12 -6.76 2.14 -8.57
CA ILE A 12 -6.27 3.21 -7.71
C ILE A 12 -5.09 2.65 -6.93
N ILE A 13 -3.92 3.28 -7.10
CA ILE A 13 -2.68 2.91 -6.43
C ILE A 13 -2.43 3.88 -5.27
N PHE A 14 -2.42 3.37 -4.05
CA PHE A 14 -2.02 4.13 -2.88
C PHE A 14 -0.49 4.19 -2.79
N ALA A 15 0.04 5.41 -2.78
CA ALA A 15 1.47 5.72 -2.68
C ALA A 15 1.72 6.73 -1.54
N LEU A 16 1.05 6.52 -0.40
CA LEU A 16 1.28 7.29 0.82
C LEU A 16 2.54 6.79 1.54
N ALA A 17 3.01 7.55 2.52
CA ALA A 17 4.11 7.14 3.38
C ALA A 17 3.79 5.81 4.09
N ALA A 18 4.83 5.00 4.35
CA ALA A 18 4.73 3.71 5.02
C ALA A 18 4.81 3.84 6.56
N ASP A 19 4.22 4.91 7.10
CA ASP A 19 4.13 5.23 8.52
C ASP A 19 2.71 5.02 9.05
N VAL A 20 2.50 5.23 10.36
CA VAL A 20 1.22 4.96 11.02
C VAL A 20 0.09 5.79 10.40
N GLU A 21 0.36 7.05 10.06
CA GLU A 21 -0.58 8.00 9.49
C GLU A 21 -0.95 7.64 8.05
N GLY A 22 0.03 7.27 7.22
CA GLY A 22 -0.19 6.80 5.86
C GLY A 22 -0.95 5.47 5.82
N GLU A 23 -0.68 4.58 6.78
CA GLU A 23 -1.41 3.34 6.98
C GLU A 23 -2.88 3.60 7.35
N ALA A 24 -3.11 4.44 8.36
CA ALA A 24 -4.46 4.81 8.79
C ALA A 24 -5.26 5.45 7.64
N THR A 25 -4.64 6.38 6.91
CA THR A 25 -5.27 7.09 5.80
C THR A 25 -5.63 6.13 4.66
N THR A 26 -4.74 5.21 4.31
CA THR A 26 -5.03 4.22 3.25
C THR A 26 -6.15 3.29 3.66
N ASN A 27 -6.13 2.77 4.89
CA ASN A 27 -7.17 1.88 5.38
C ASN A 27 -8.55 2.57 5.38
N TYR A 28 -8.58 3.84 5.78
CA TYR A 28 -9.78 4.66 5.70
C TYR A 28 -10.29 4.81 4.26
N LEU A 29 -9.41 5.13 3.30
CA LEU A 29 -9.78 5.27 1.89
C LEU A 29 -10.23 3.95 1.26
N VAL A 30 -9.61 2.82 1.63
CA VAL A 30 -10.01 1.49 1.18
C VAL A 30 -11.42 1.15 1.65
N GLU A 31 -11.74 1.40 2.93
CA GLU A 31 -13.08 1.18 3.46
C GLU A 31 -14.12 2.10 2.80
N LEU A 32 -13.77 3.35 2.51
CA LEU A 32 -14.64 4.28 1.79
C LEU A 32 -14.91 3.89 0.33
N LEU A 33 -13.95 3.22 -0.32
CA LEU A 33 -14.03 2.81 -1.72
C LEU A 33 -14.54 1.37 -1.89
N LYS A 34 -14.81 0.69 -0.78
CA LYS A 34 -15.30 -0.68 -0.74
C LYS A 34 -16.58 -0.83 -1.56
N GLY A 35 -16.64 -1.87 -2.39
CA GLY A 35 -17.79 -2.16 -3.26
C GLY A 35 -17.85 -1.35 -4.57
N LYS A 36 -16.96 -0.36 -4.79
CA LYS A 36 -16.81 0.24 -6.11
C LYS A 36 -16.10 -0.73 -7.06
N PRO A 37 -16.44 -0.76 -8.37
CA PRO A 37 -15.84 -1.67 -9.34
C PRO A 37 -14.46 -1.17 -9.80
N VAL A 38 -13.57 -0.86 -8.85
CA VAL A 38 -12.21 -0.38 -9.10
C VAL A 38 -11.24 -1.21 -8.27
N LYS A 39 -10.12 -1.59 -8.87
CA LYS A 39 -9.07 -2.31 -8.18
C LYS A 39 -8.34 -1.36 -7.25
N LEU A 40 -8.14 -1.76 -6.00
CA LEU A 40 -7.39 -0.98 -5.02
C LEU A 40 -6.08 -1.70 -4.75
N THR A 41 -4.95 -1.02 -4.94
CA THR A 41 -3.61 -1.56 -4.67
C THR A 41 -2.74 -0.53 -3.97
N ARG A 42 -1.63 -0.97 -3.40
CA ARG A 42 -0.63 -0.10 -2.78
C ARG A 42 0.75 -0.46 -3.31
N ILE A 43 1.64 0.52 -3.36
CA ILE A 43 3.08 0.26 -3.52
C ILE A 43 3.59 -0.72 -2.45
N ALA A 44 4.56 -1.55 -2.83
CA ALA A 44 5.15 -2.51 -1.91
C ALA A 44 5.91 -1.79 -0.79
N HIS A 45 5.79 -2.31 0.43
CA HIS A 45 6.56 -1.89 1.60
C HIS A 45 7.46 -3.05 2.05
N GLY A 46 8.66 -2.73 2.53
CA GLY A 46 9.62 -3.72 3.00
C GLY A 46 11.06 -3.31 2.68
N LEU A 47 11.92 -4.32 2.49
CA LEU A 47 13.34 -4.10 2.31
C LEU A 47 13.66 -3.39 0.99
N PRO A 48 14.51 -2.34 1.00
CA PRO A 48 14.99 -1.72 -0.22
C PRO A 48 15.91 -2.68 -0.99
N ALA A 49 15.87 -2.60 -2.32
CA ALA A 49 16.77 -3.36 -3.17
C ALA A 49 18.23 -2.96 -2.90
N GLY A 50 19.10 -3.95 -2.68
CA GLY A 50 20.52 -3.72 -2.37
C GLY A 50 20.80 -3.33 -0.92
N GLY A 51 19.78 -3.22 -0.06
CA GLY A 51 19.95 -3.06 1.39
C GLY A 51 20.30 -4.38 2.07
N GLY A 52 21.18 -4.33 3.07
CA GLY A 52 21.52 -5.49 3.91
C GLY A 52 20.44 -5.75 4.97
N LEU A 53 20.21 -7.02 5.31
CA LEU A 53 19.25 -7.41 6.35
C LEU A 53 19.62 -6.81 7.71
N GLU A 54 20.92 -6.74 7.99
CA GLU A 54 21.52 -6.16 9.19
C GLU A 54 21.23 -4.67 9.40
N SER A 55 20.86 -3.97 8.32
CA SER A 55 20.59 -2.53 8.33
C SER A 55 19.10 -2.20 8.43
N ALA A 56 18.23 -3.21 8.38
CA ALA A 56 16.80 -3.03 8.41
C ALA A 56 16.27 -2.97 9.83
N ASP A 57 15.38 -2.02 10.09
CA ASP A 57 14.63 -1.96 11.34
C ASP A 57 13.55 -3.06 11.41
N GLU A 58 13.08 -3.32 12.63
CA GLU A 58 12.10 -4.37 12.91
C GLU A 58 10.79 -4.20 12.13
N LEU A 59 10.32 -2.95 11.95
CA LEU A 59 9.09 -2.67 11.24
C LEU A 59 9.26 -2.98 9.74
N THR A 60 10.36 -2.56 9.13
CA THR A 60 10.68 -2.88 7.73
C THR A 60 10.77 -4.39 7.50
N LEU A 61 11.42 -5.12 8.41
CA LEU A 61 11.50 -6.59 8.33
C LEU A 61 10.14 -7.25 8.46
N TYR A 62 9.32 -6.79 9.41
CA TYR A 62 7.96 -7.28 9.58
C TYR A 62 7.10 -7.04 8.32
N GLN A 63 7.19 -5.86 7.72
CA GLN A 63 6.48 -5.52 6.49
C GLN A 63 6.94 -6.41 5.32
N ALA A 64 8.25 -6.61 5.15
CA ALA A 64 8.81 -7.45 4.09
C ALA A 64 8.36 -8.92 4.23
N LEU A 65 8.35 -9.46 5.45
CA LEU A 65 7.90 -10.83 5.72
C LEU A 65 6.39 -11.01 5.54
N THR A 66 5.60 -10.03 5.97
CA THR A 66 4.15 -10.04 5.85
C THR A 66 3.72 -9.90 4.39
N GLY A 67 4.39 -9.04 3.63
CA GLY A 67 4.15 -8.79 2.21
C GLY A 67 4.82 -9.76 1.25
N ARG A 68 5.47 -10.84 1.75
CA ARG A 68 6.20 -11.80 0.90
C ARG A 68 5.29 -12.45 -0.14
N THR A 69 5.77 -12.58 -1.36
CA THR A 69 5.06 -13.23 -2.46
C THR A 69 5.58 -14.65 -2.69
N LYS A 70 4.74 -15.51 -3.27
CA LYS A 70 5.19 -16.81 -3.79
C LYS A 70 5.92 -16.60 -5.12
N LEU A 71 6.85 -17.50 -5.41
CA LEU A 71 7.49 -17.62 -6.72
C LEU A 71 6.65 -18.49 -7.66
#